data_AF-M3C8M2-F1
#
_entry.id   AF-M3C8M2-F1
#
_cell.length_a   1.000
_cell.length_b   1.000
_cell.length_c   1.000
_cell.angle_alpha   90.00
_cell.angle_beta   90.00
_cell.angle_gamma   90.00
#
_symmetry.space_group_name_H-M   'P 1'
#
loop_
_entity.id
_entity.type
_entity.pdbx_description
1 polymer ?
#
loop_
_entity_poly.entity_id
_entity_poly.type
_entity_poly.pdbx_seq_one_letter_code
_entity_poly.pdbx_strand_id
1 'polypeptide(L)'
;MPLSPLAVHDTAQDLLACVCATLDDFVLRADDYPGCPTCRRCVVPGAPAWDSCADACTGETGGQLTVNLARLYGSTNFPAEDTQPQGVRGCALPQFTVVELVVTLLRCAPGPTPQGCPPSCEELEAAARTLHIDAVGLYTAITCCFAQSGGGRRGRKYVLGRQQPIGPEGLCVGIEQRVTVALPGCGCPEEVHEP
;
A
#
# COMPACT_ATOMS: atom_id res chain seq x y z
N MET A 1 22.12 2.10 15.14
CA MET A 1 22.42 2.61 13.79
C MET A 1 21.30 3.54 13.37
N PRO A 2 21.59 4.65 12.69
CA PRO A 2 20.56 5.52 12.14
C PRO A 2 19.69 4.74 11.15
N LEU A 3 18.43 5.17 11.03
CA LEU A 3 17.53 4.63 10.01
C LEU A 3 18.11 4.94 8.63
N SER A 4 18.14 3.96 7.73
CA SER A 4 18.55 4.20 6.35
C SER A 4 17.63 5.26 5.71
N PRO A 5 18.16 6.26 4.97
CA PRO A 5 17.35 7.27 4.29
C PRO A 5 16.30 6.66 3.34
N LEU A 6 16.55 5.46 2.81
CA LEU A 6 15.65 4.76 1.89
C LEU A 6 14.75 3.73 2.59
N ALA A 7 14.88 3.52 3.90
CA ALA A 7 14.16 2.43 4.59
C ALA A 7 12.64 2.46 4.36
N VAL A 8 12.04 3.65 4.32
CA VAL A 8 10.61 3.83 4.03
C VAL A 8 10.29 3.49 2.57
N HIS A 9 11.12 3.99 1.65
CA HIS A 9 10.95 3.75 0.21
C HIS A 9 11.10 2.27 -0.12
N ASP A 10 12.16 1.62 0.36
CA ASP A 10 12.43 0.21 0.14
C ASP A 10 11.30 -0.66 0.72
N THR A 11 10.78 -0.30 1.90
CA THR A 11 9.62 -0.99 2.49
C THR A 11 8.37 -0.82 1.65
N ALA A 12 8.13 0.36 1.07
CA ALA A 12 7.00 0.59 0.17
C ALA A 12 7.17 -0.17 -1.17
N GLN A 13 8.38 -0.26 -1.70
CA GLN A 13 8.70 -1.03 -2.91
C GLN A 13 8.50 -2.53 -2.68
N ASP A 14 8.96 -3.07 -1.55
CA ASP A 14 8.73 -4.48 -1.20
C ASP A 14 7.25 -4.81 -1.10
N LEU A 15 6.47 -3.90 -0.50
CA LEU A 15 5.02 -4.04 -0.41
C LEU A 15 4.38 -4.05 -1.81
N LEU A 16 4.76 -3.09 -2.66
CA LEU A 16 4.30 -2.99 -4.04
C LEU A 16 4.63 -4.26 -4.85
N ALA A 17 5.86 -4.76 -4.73
CA ALA A 17 6.33 -5.97 -5.41
C ALA A 17 5.56 -7.22 -4.94
N CYS A 18 5.37 -7.37 -3.63
CA CYS A 18 4.61 -8.48 -3.07
C CYS A 18 3.15 -8.49 -3.51
N VAL A 19 2.51 -7.31 -3.55
CA VAL A 19 1.15 -7.18 -4.08
C VAL A 19 1.12 -7.65 -5.51
N CYS A 20 1.96 -7.12 -6.38
CA CYS A 20 1.94 -7.52 -7.78
C CYS A 20 2.22 -9.01 -8.02
N ALA A 21 3.22 -9.58 -7.34
CA ALA A 21 3.49 -11.01 -7.45
C ALA A 21 2.27 -11.86 -7.07
N THR A 22 1.50 -11.42 -6.06
CA THR A 22 0.28 -12.12 -5.63
C THR A 22 -0.85 -11.96 -6.65
N LEU A 23 -1.07 -10.76 -7.18
CA LEU A 23 -2.11 -10.53 -8.18
C LEU A 23 -1.79 -11.29 -9.48
N ASP A 24 -0.52 -11.37 -9.88
CA ASP A 24 -0.10 -12.13 -11.05
C ASP A 24 -0.30 -13.65 -10.87
N ASP A 25 -0.06 -14.18 -9.66
CA ASP A 25 -0.39 -15.58 -9.33
C ASP A 25 -1.91 -15.84 -9.38
N PHE A 26 -2.73 -14.84 -9.03
CA PHE A 26 -4.19 -14.99 -9.07
C PHE A 26 -4.75 -15.04 -10.49
N VAL A 27 -4.08 -14.43 -11.48
CA VAL A 27 -4.43 -14.58 -12.90
C VAL A 27 -4.46 -16.05 -13.32
N LEU A 28 -3.60 -16.89 -12.72
CA LEU A 28 -3.55 -18.33 -13.01
C LEU A 28 -4.72 -19.13 -12.41
N ARG A 29 -5.51 -18.51 -11.54
CA ARG A 29 -6.56 -19.19 -10.75
C ARG A 29 -7.96 -18.60 -10.96
N ALA A 30 -8.06 -17.40 -11.50
CA ALA A 30 -9.30 -16.71 -11.75
C ALA A 30 -9.36 -16.25 -13.21
N ASP A 31 -10.26 -16.87 -13.98
CA ASP A 31 -10.51 -16.48 -15.36
C ASP A 31 -10.96 -15.02 -15.43
N ASP A 32 -10.52 -14.32 -16.48
CA ASP A 32 -10.81 -12.92 -16.79
C ASP A 32 -10.36 -11.89 -15.73
N TYR A 33 -9.47 -12.28 -14.81
CA TYR A 33 -8.89 -11.36 -13.84
C TYR A 33 -7.69 -10.59 -14.43
N PRO A 34 -7.66 -9.25 -14.36
CA PRO A 34 -6.64 -8.44 -15.04
C PRO A 34 -5.23 -8.48 -14.42
N GLY A 35 -5.05 -9.06 -13.22
CA GLY A 35 -3.72 -9.14 -12.59
C GLY A 35 -3.18 -7.81 -12.07
N CYS A 36 -1.86 -7.73 -11.86
CA CYS A 36 -1.21 -6.49 -11.42
C CYS A 36 -1.29 -5.40 -12.52
N PRO A 37 -1.66 -4.15 -12.17
CA PRO A 37 -1.56 -3.02 -13.09
C PRO A 37 -0.13 -2.85 -13.63
N THR A 38 0.01 -2.72 -14.95
CA THR A 38 1.31 -2.69 -15.63
C THR A 38 1.92 -1.30 -15.71
N CYS A 39 1.09 -0.28 -16.01
CA CYS A 39 1.59 1.06 -16.32
C CYS A 39 1.56 2.06 -15.19
N ARG A 40 0.57 2.00 -14.29
CA ARG A 40 0.54 2.82 -13.07
C ARG A 40 0.77 1.95 -11.85
N ARG A 41 2.01 1.53 -11.69
CA ARG A 41 2.52 0.78 -10.54
C ARG A 41 3.69 1.50 -9.92
N CYS A 42 3.47 2.26 -8.85
CA CYS A 42 4.53 3.08 -8.26
C CYS A 42 4.30 3.44 -6.79
N VAL A 43 5.39 3.79 -6.12
CA VAL A 43 5.33 4.51 -4.85
C VAL A 43 5.08 5.99 -5.16
N VAL A 44 4.05 6.57 -4.53
CA VAL A 44 3.62 7.95 -4.79
C VAL A 44 3.74 8.81 -3.52
N PRO A 45 3.88 10.14 -3.64
CA PRO A 45 4.21 11.00 -2.50
C PRO A 45 3.07 11.20 -1.49
N GLY A 46 1.84 10.82 -1.82
CA GLY A 46 0.65 11.02 -0.97
C GLY A 46 -0.56 10.27 -1.51
N ALA A 47 -1.78 10.69 -1.14
CA ALA A 47 -2.98 10.09 -1.70
C ALA A 47 -2.96 10.21 -3.24
N PRO A 48 -3.16 9.11 -3.99
CA PRO A 48 -3.13 9.16 -5.44
C PRO A 48 -4.33 9.96 -5.97
N ALA A 49 -4.15 10.69 -7.07
CA ALA A 49 -5.27 11.29 -7.78
C ALA A 49 -6.07 10.20 -8.51
N TRP A 50 -7.41 10.24 -8.42
CA TRP A 50 -8.33 9.21 -8.96
C TRP A 50 -9.10 9.67 -10.20
N ASP A 51 -8.61 10.72 -10.89
CA ASP A 51 -9.28 11.29 -12.06
C ASP A 51 -9.33 10.33 -13.25
N SER A 52 -8.46 9.31 -13.27
CA SER A 52 -8.47 8.22 -14.24
C SER A 52 -7.73 6.99 -13.73
N CYS A 53 -8.33 5.83 -13.95
CA CYS A 53 -7.79 4.48 -13.71
C CYS A 53 -7.62 3.72 -15.04
N ALA A 54 -7.68 4.43 -16.16
CA ALA A 54 -7.29 3.89 -17.45
C ALA A 54 -5.77 3.63 -17.46
N ASP A 55 -5.37 2.66 -18.28
CA ASP A 55 -3.98 2.40 -18.58
C ASP A 55 -3.39 3.65 -19.23
N ALA A 56 -2.35 4.22 -18.62
CA ALA A 56 -1.70 5.39 -19.20
C ALA A 56 -0.88 5.06 -20.46
N CYS A 57 -0.50 3.80 -20.67
CA CYS A 57 0.28 3.36 -21.82
C CYS A 57 -0.60 3.01 -23.03
N THR A 58 -1.74 2.37 -22.81
CA THR A 58 -2.62 1.89 -23.89
C THR A 58 -3.90 2.71 -24.04
N GLY A 59 -4.30 3.44 -23.01
CA GLY A 59 -5.61 4.10 -22.94
C GLY A 59 -6.77 3.15 -22.66
N GLU A 60 -6.49 1.85 -22.46
CA GLU A 60 -7.49 0.82 -22.17
C GLU A 60 -7.71 0.66 -20.66
N THR A 61 -8.41 -0.37 -20.24
CA THR A 61 -8.67 -0.68 -18.82
C THR A 61 -7.40 -1.16 -18.12
N GLY A 62 -6.59 -0.26 -17.53
CA GLY A 62 -5.27 -0.60 -16.98
C GLY A 62 -5.15 -0.62 -15.46
N GLY A 63 -6.10 -0.03 -14.75
CA GLY A 63 -6.03 0.12 -13.31
C GLY A 63 -4.82 0.91 -12.81
N GLN A 64 -4.72 1.03 -11.50
CA GLN A 64 -3.60 1.70 -10.84
C GLN A 64 -3.31 1.03 -9.50
N LEU A 65 -2.05 0.67 -9.28
CA LEU A 65 -1.54 0.20 -8.00
C LEU A 65 -0.52 1.20 -7.45
N THR A 66 -0.82 1.76 -6.29
CA THR A 66 0.08 2.72 -5.65
C THR A 66 0.28 2.43 -4.19
N VAL A 67 1.46 2.77 -3.70
CA VAL A 67 1.77 2.78 -2.27
C VAL A 67 2.21 4.19 -1.88
N ASN A 68 1.65 4.73 -0.81
CA ASN A 68 2.08 6.02 -0.27
C ASN A 68 2.30 5.97 1.24
N LEU A 69 3.13 6.86 1.73
CA LEU A 69 3.28 7.11 3.16
C LEU A 69 2.09 7.95 3.64
N ALA A 70 1.36 7.47 4.66
CA ALA A 70 0.35 8.26 5.35
C ALA A 70 0.93 9.05 6.52
N ARG A 71 1.79 8.41 7.32
CA ARG A 71 2.45 9.05 8.47
C ARG A 71 3.69 8.29 8.92
N LEU A 72 4.57 9.01 9.60
CA LEU A 72 5.77 8.50 10.26
C LEU A 72 5.79 9.03 11.70
N TYR A 73 5.99 8.15 12.68
CA TYR A 73 5.98 8.51 14.09
C TYR A 73 6.87 7.58 14.94
N GLY A 74 7.22 8.00 16.16
CA GLY A 74 7.97 7.20 17.11
C GLY A 74 7.07 6.28 17.94
N SER A 75 7.55 5.08 18.27
CA SER A 75 6.82 4.16 19.14
C SER A 75 7.76 3.38 20.05
N THR A 76 7.47 3.41 21.34
CA THR A 76 8.05 2.53 22.34
C THR A 76 7.26 1.23 22.45
N ASN A 77 5.93 1.32 22.37
CA ASN A 77 5.01 0.19 22.44
C ASN A 77 4.26 0.00 21.11
N PHE A 78 4.94 -0.58 20.12
CA PHE A 78 4.38 -0.76 18.78
C PHE A 78 3.02 -1.48 18.80
N PRO A 79 1.97 -0.97 18.11
CA PRO A 79 1.99 0.15 17.14
C PRO A 79 1.61 1.54 17.70
N ALA A 80 1.47 1.70 19.02
CA ALA A 80 1.00 2.93 19.63
C ALA A 80 2.00 4.08 19.45
N GLU A 81 1.51 5.27 19.08
CA GLU A 81 2.32 6.47 18.93
C GLU A 81 2.76 7.01 20.30
N ASP A 82 4.03 7.37 20.41
CA ASP A 82 4.56 8.01 21.60
C ASP A 82 4.10 9.47 21.66
N THR A 83 3.37 9.82 22.73
CA THR A 83 2.86 11.19 22.95
C THR A 83 3.70 11.97 23.96
N GLN A 84 4.74 11.34 24.53
CA GLN A 84 5.60 11.96 25.54
C GLN A 84 6.60 12.94 24.90
N PRO A 85 6.86 14.11 25.54
CA PRO A 85 7.87 15.05 25.08
C PRO A 85 9.27 14.43 25.03
N GLN A 86 9.96 14.63 23.91
CA GLN A 86 11.34 14.18 23.70
C GLN A 86 12.34 15.22 24.23
N GLY A 87 13.57 14.78 24.54
CA GLY A 87 14.65 15.68 24.98
C GLY A 87 14.59 16.15 26.43
N VAL A 88 13.68 15.61 27.23
CA VAL A 88 13.64 15.80 28.68
C VAL A 88 14.62 14.83 29.36
N ARG A 89 15.24 15.22 30.48
CA ARG A 89 16.18 14.36 31.24
C ARG A 89 15.55 12.98 31.53
N GLY A 90 16.18 11.92 31.04
CA GLY A 90 15.72 10.53 31.23
C GLY A 90 14.75 10.00 30.16
N CYS A 91 14.46 10.77 29.11
CA CYS A 91 13.64 10.30 27.99
C CYS A 91 14.46 9.31 27.12
N ALA A 92 13.96 8.09 26.96
CA ALA A 92 14.53 7.12 26.05
C ALA A 92 14.06 7.40 24.62
N LEU A 93 14.97 7.31 23.65
CA LEU A 93 14.61 7.37 22.24
C LEU A 93 13.60 6.26 21.90
N PRO A 94 12.67 6.51 20.95
CA PRO A 94 11.68 5.52 20.56
C PRO A 94 12.37 4.25 20.04
N GLN A 95 11.91 3.09 20.51
CA GLN A 95 12.47 1.79 20.11
C GLN A 95 12.21 1.47 18.64
N PHE A 96 11.10 1.96 18.10
CA PHE A 96 10.68 1.77 16.71
C PHE A 96 10.39 3.11 16.06
N THR A 97 10.83 3.24 14.80
CA THR A 97 10.23 4.22 13.89
C THR A 97 9.07 3.53 13.18
N VAL A 98 7.87 4.04 13.35
CA VAL A 98 6.66 3.47 12.77
C VAL A 98 6.30 4.22 11.51
N VAL A 99 6.03 3.46 10.44
CA VAL A 99 5.53 3.99 9.18
C VAL A 99 4.17 3.40 8.89
N GLU A 100 3.20 4.26 8.59
CA GLU A 100 1.91 3.84 8.07
C GLU A 100 1.91 4.01 6.55
N LEU A 101 1.85 2.89 5.85
CA LEU A 101 1.74 2.84 4.40
C LEU A 101 0.29 2.58 4.02
N VAL A 102 -0.12 3.17 2.91
CA VAL A 102 -1.44 2.96 2.30
C VAL A 102 -1.21 2.37 0.92
N VAL A 103 -1.79 1.20 0.70
CA VAL A 103 -1.83 0.57 -0.61
C VAL A 103 -3.20 0.84 -1.22
N THR A 104 -3.20 1.37 -2.42
CA THR A 104 -4.42 1.67 -3.17
C THR A 104 -4.37 0.93 -4.50
N LEU A 105 -5.36 0.07 -4.75
CA LEU A 105 -5.55 -0.62 -6.02
C LEU A 105 -6.87 -0.19 -6.62
N LEU A 106 -6.82 0.48 -7.78
CA LEU A 106 -7.96 1.00 -8.51
C LEU A 106 -8.17 0.23 -9.81
N ARG A 107 -9.44 0.07 -10.18
CA ARG A 107 -9.94 -0.49 -11.43
C ARG A 107 -10.98 0.45 -12.03
N CYS A 108 -11.26 0.29 -13.32
CA CYS A 108 -12.38 1.00 -13.94
C CYS A 108 -13.70 0.42 -13.44
N ALA A 109 -14.58 1.30 -12.99
CA ALA A 109 -15.96 0.99 -12.72
C ALA A 109 -16.76 1.03 -14.03
N PRO A 110 -17.77 0.14 -14.21
CA PRO A 110 -18.73 0.25 -15.30
C PRO A 110 -19.39 1.63 -15.29
N GLY A 111 -19.32 2.33 -16.42
CA GLY A 111 -19.92 3.65 -16.60
C GLY A 111 -21.24 3.58 -17.37
N PRO A 112 -21.95 4.71 -17.48
CA PRO A 112 -23.12 4.78 -18.35
C PRO A 112 -22.74 4.57 -19.82
N THR A 113 -23.63 3.94 -20.56
CA THR A 113 -23.52 3.78 -22.02
C THR A 113 -23.50 5.14 -22.75
N PRO A 114 -23.08 5.21 -24.03
CA PRO A 114 -23.15 6.45 -24.81
C PRO A 114 -24.54 7.08 -24.90
N GLN A 115 -25.60 6.29 -24.70
CA GLN A 115 -26.99 6.73 -24.67
C GLN A 115 -27.44 7.21 -23.28
N GLY A 116 -26.56 7.18 -22.28
CA GLY A 116 -26.83 7.60 -20.91
C GLY A 116 -27.54 6.55 -20.04
N CYS A 117 -27.70 5.31 -20.51
CA CYS A 117 -28.26 4.23 -19.70
C CYS A 117 -27.24 3.78 -18.64
N PRO A 118 -27.68 3.45 -17.41
CA PRO A 118 -26.81 2.90 -16.37
C PRO A 118 -26.22 1.54 -16.78
N PRO A 119 -25.09 1.12 -16.17
CA PRO A 119 -24.51 -0.20 -16.42
C PRO A 119 -25.46 -1.32 -16.01
N SER A 120 -25.33 -2.47 -16.67
CA SER A 120 -26.13 -3.65 -16.35
C SER A 120 -25.69 -4.28 -15.02
N CYS A 121 -26.57 -5.08 -14.41
CA CYS A 121 -26.20 -5.83 -13.20
C CYS A 121 -25.05 -6.81 -13.46
N GLU A 122 -24.94 -7.35 -14.67
CA GLU A 122 -23.88 -8.29 -15.06
C GLU A 122 -22.53 -7.57 -15.13
N GLU A 123 -22.47 -6.35 -15.67
CA GLU A 123 -21.27 -5.52 -15.67
C GLU A 123 -20.83 -5.15 -14.25
N LEU A 124 -21.80 -4.79 -13.39
CA LEU A 124 -21.55 -4.49 -11.99
C LEU A 124 -21.07 -5.71 -11.21
N GLU A 125 -21.64 -6.89 -11.48
CA GLU A 125 -21.22 -8.15 -10.85
C GLU A 125 -19.80 -8.55 -11.27
N ALA A 126 -19.45 -8.41 -12.55
CA ALA A 126 -18.10 -8.66 -13.04
C ALA A 126 -17.07 -7.71 -12.39
N ALA A 127 -17.41 -6.43 -12.26
CA ALA A 127 -16.57 -5.46 -11.55
C ALA A 127 -16.44 -5.79 -10.05
N ALA A 128 -17.54 -6.18 -9.40
CA ALA A 128 -17.54 -6.59 -8.00
C ALA A 128 -16.68 -7.84 -7.77
N ARG A 129 -16.77 -8.85 -8.65
CA ARG A 129 -15.92 -10.05 -8.62
C ARG A 129 -14.44 -9.67 -8.68
N THR A 130 -14.06 -8.79 -9.60
CA THR A 130 -12.68 -8.29 -9.72
C THR A 130 -12.22 -7.61 -8.43
N LEU A 131 -13.05 -6.73 -7.87
CA LEU A 131 -12.76 -6.01 -6.64
C LEU A 131 -12.64 -6.93 -5.41
N HIS A 132 -13.43 -8.00 -5.34
CA HIS A 132 -13.31 -9.02 -4.30
C HIS A 132 -12.00 -9.80 -4.41
N ILE A 133 -11.58 -10.15 -5.64
CA ILE A 133 -10.29 -10.80 -5.89
C ILE A 133 -9.14 -9.87 -5.50
N ASP A 134 -9.21 -8.59 -5.87
CA ASP A 134 -8.24 -7.55 -5.49
C ASP A 134 -8.12 -7.43 -3.96
N ALA A 135 -9.25 -7.43 -3.25
CA ALA A 135 -9.28 -7.35 -1.79
C ALA A 135 -8.55 -8.53 -1.12
N VAL A 136 -8.87 -9.76 -1.56
CA VAL A 136 -8.21 -10.98 -1.09
C VAL A 136 -6.73 -10.99 -1.49
N GLY A 137 -6.39 -10.51 -2.68
CA GLY A 137 -5.03 -10.43 -3.20
C GLY A 137 -4.16 -9.50 -2.37
N LEU A 138 -4.64 -8.30 -2.05
CA LEU A 138 -3.95 -7.37 -1.15
C LEU A 138 -3.73 -7.97 0.23
N TYR A 139 -4.77 -8.57 0.82
CA TYR A 139 -4.68 -9.20 2.13
C TYR A 139 -3.64 -10.34 2.14
N THR A 140 -3.68 -11.20 1.13
CA THR A 140 -2.77 -12.35 0.97
C THR A 140 -1.34 -11.89 0.74
N ALA A 141 -1.14 -10.89 -0.13
CA ALA A 141 0.18 -10.33 -0.41
C ALA A 141 0.87 -9.82 0.86
N ILE A 142 0.12 -9.12 1.71
CA ILE A 142 0.66 -8.54 2.94
C ILE A 142 0.96 -9.64 3.97
N THR A 143 0.02 -10.56 4.15
CA THR A 143 0.12 -11.60 5.18
C THR A 143 1.11 -12.71 4.84
N CYS A 144 1.29 -13.03 3.55
CA CYS A 144 2.16 -14.10 3.11
C CYS A 144 3.52 -13.61 2.58
N CYS A 145 3.54 -12.67 1.63
CA CYS A 145 4.78 -12.21 0.99
C CYS A 145 5.47 -11.11 1.81
N PHE A 146 4.77 -10.01 2.08
CA PHE A 146 5.37 -8.85 2.73
C PHE A 146 5.83 -9.15 4.16
N ALA A 147 5.11 -10.01 4.88
CA ALA A 147 5.52 -10.51 6.19
C ALA A 147 6.95 -11.10 6.18
N GLN A 148 7.37 -11.68 5.05
CA GLN A 148 8.66 -12.36 4.91
C GLN A 148 9.75 -11.48 4.27
N SER A 149 9.43 -10.32 3.70
CA SER A 149 10.41 -9.48 2.97
C SER A 149 11.40 -8.73 3.87
N GLY A 150 11.25 -8.83 5.21
CA GLY A 150 12.18 -8.22 6.15
C GLY A 150 13.47 -9.04 6.21
N GLY A 151 14.62 -8.44 5.90
CA GLY A 151 15.93 -9.13 5.82
C GLY A 151 16.46 -9.80 7.10
N GLY A 152 15.66 -9.89 8.16
CA GLY A 152 15.98 -10.60 9.40
C GLY A 152 15.24 -11.93 9.54
N ARG A 153 15.74 -12.80 10.43
CA ARG A 153 15.25 -14.17 10.66
C ARG A 153 13.77 -14.28 11.08
N ARG A 154 13.15 -13.18 11.50
CA ARG A 154 11.75 -13.13 12.00
C ARG A 154 10.78 -12.40 11.05
N GLY A 155 11.23 -11.99 9.87
CA GLY A 155 10.43 -11.21 8.92
C GLY A 155 10.14 -9.78 9.42
N ARG A 156 9.17 -9.11 8.80
CA ARG A 156 8.75 -7.75 9.16
C ARG A 156 7.82 -7.77 10.37
N LYS A 157 7.97 -6.78 11.26
CA LYS A 157 7.00 -6.50 12.32
C LYS A 157 6.00 -5.47 11.81
N TYR A 158 4.74 -5.86 11.67
CA TYR A 158 3.69 -4.99 11.13
C TYR A 158 2.34 -5.26 11.78
N VAL A 159 1.41 -4.32 11.63
CA VAL A 159 -0.01 -4.46 11.93
C VAL A 159 -0.80 -4.18 10.66
N LEU A 160 -1.74 -5.06 10.35
CA LEU A 160 -2.67 -4.84 9.25
C LEU A 160 -3.82 -3.96 9.73
N GLY A 161 -3.99 -2.80 9.08
CA GLY A 161 -5.11 -1.90 9.34
C GLY A 161 -6.38 -2.34 8.62
N ARG A 162 -7.41 -1.49 8.68
CA ARG A 162 -8.66 -1.71 7.95
C ARG A 162 -8.39 -1.74 6.45
N GLN A 163 -8.96 -2.76 5.79
CA GLN A 163 -9.20 -2.77 4.36
C GLN A 163 -10.56 -2.14 4.08
N GLN A 164 -10.66 -1.29 3.06
CA GLN A 164 -11.95 -0.70 2.69
C GLN A 164 -12.07 -0.53 1.17
N PRO A 165 -13.26 -0.77 0.59
CA PRO A 165 -13.55 -0.32 -0.76
C PRO A 165 -13.67 1.20 -0.82
N ILE A 166 -13.28 1.77 -1.95
CA ILE A 166 -13.30 3.21 -2.25
C ILE A 166 -13.90 3.46 -3.64
N GLY A 167 -14.45 4.66 -3.85
CA GLY A 167 -15.14 5.06 -5.09
C GLY A 167 -16.64 4.67 -5.12
N PRO A 168 -17.32 4.79 -6.29
CA PRO A 168 -16.76 5.22 -7.57
C PRO A 168 -16.57 6.73 -7.65
N GLU A 169 -15.35 7.18 -7.97
CA GLU A 169 -15.03 8.57 -8.29
C GLU A 169 -14.28 8.59 -9.62
N GLY A 170 -14.66 9.46 -10.56
CA GLY A 170 -14.02 9.49 -11.88
C GLY A 170 -14.11 8.18 -12.68
N LEU A 171 -15.17 7.39 -12.46
CA LEU A 171 -15.31 6.00 -12.97
C LEU A 171 -14.24 5.04 -12.44
N CYS A 172 -13.65 5.32 -11.28
CA CYS A 172 -12.66 4.46 -10.63
C CYS A 172 -13.17 3.94 -9.30
N VAL A 173 -13.03 2.63 -9.12
CA VAL A 173 -13.39 1.92 -7.89
C VAL A 173 -12.20 1.06 -7.47
N GLY A 174 -12.04 0.83 -6.18
CA GLY A 174 -10.91 0.04 -5.73
C GLY A 174 -10.89 -0.28 -4.26
N ILE A 175 -9.72 -0.70 -3.79
CA ILE A 175 -9.45 -1.07 -2.41
C ILE A 175 -8.31 -0.20 -1.86
N GLU A 176 -8.53 0.33 -0.67
CA GLU A 176 -7.49 0.91 0.18
C GLU A 176 -7.16 -0.06 1.32
N GLN A 177 -5.88 -0.35 1.52
CA GLN A 177 -5.37 -1.16 2.62
C GLN A 177 -4.28 -0.42 3.37
N ARG A 178 -4.45 -0.24 4.68
CA ARG A 178 -3.44 0.36 5.57
C ARG A 178 -2.53 -0.68 6.18
N VAL A 179 -1.23 -0.42 6.20
CA VAL A 179 -0.22 -1.29 6.80
C VAL A 179 0.70 -0.45 7.68
N THR A 180 0.72 -0.74 8.97
CA THR A 180 1.60 -0.07 9.93
C THR A 180 2.83 -0.95 10.15
N VAL A 181 4.02 -0.45 9.85
CA VAL A 181 5.27 -1.22 9.87
C VAL A 181 6.22 -0.63 10.90
N ALA A 182 6.84 -1.50 11.70
CA ALA A 182 7.93 -1.13 12.58
C ALA A 182 9.27 -1.22 11.83
N LEU A 183 9.92 -0.08 11.68
CA LEU A 183 11.31 0.04 11.28
C LEU A 183 12.20 0.12 12.55
N PRO A 184 13.51 -0.20 12.43
CA PRO A 184 14.45 0.00 13.53
C PRO A 184 14.39 1.45 14.05
N GLY A 185 14.48 1.61 15.38
CA GLY A 185 14.52 2.92 16.00
C GLY A 185 15.70 3.77 15.54
N CYS A 186 15.55 5.09 15.66
CA CYS A 186 16.55 6.06 15.23
C CYS A 186 17.79 5.97 16.15
N GLY A 187 18.94 5.59 15.60
CA GLY A 187 20.23 5.92 16.20
C GLY A 187 20.65 7.32 15.77
N CYS A 188 21.20 8.12 16.68
CA CYS A 188 21.81 9.40 16.30
C CYS A 188 23.00 9.16 15.36
N PRO A 189 23.21 10.01 14.33
CA PRO A 189 24.49 10.05 13.65
C PRO A 189 25.58 10.35 14.68
N GLU A 190 26.74 9.70 14.56
CA GLU A 190 27.89 10.02 15.41
C GLU A 190 28.31 11.47 15.13
N GLU A 191 28.49 12.27 16.20
CA GLU A 191 29.03 13.62 16.05
C GLU A 191 30.46 13.52 15.51
N VAL A 192 30.67 14.00 14.29
CA VAL A 192 32.02 14.22 13.77
C VAL A 192 32.57 15.44 14.50
N HIS A 193 33.27 15.23 15.61
CA HIS A 193 34.14 16.25 16.19
C HIS A 193 35.35 16.41 15.25
N GLU A 194 35.31 17.41 14.37
CA GLU A 194 36.53 17.89 13.72
C GLU A 194 37.40 18.58 14.80
N PRO A 195 38.70 18.21 14.88
CA PRO A 195 39.62 18.72 15.90
C PRO A 195 39.99 20.21 15.73
#